data_AF-A0AAI9CVM5-F1
#
_entry.id   AF-A0AAI9CVM5-F1
#
_cell.length_a   1.000
_cell.length_b   1.000
_cell.length_c   1.000
_cell.angle_alpha   90.00
_cell.angle_beta   90.00
_cell.angle_gamma   90.00
#
_symmetry.space_group_name_H-M   'P 1'
#
loop_
_entity.id
_entity.type
_entity.pdbx_description
1 polymer ?
#
loop_
_entity_poly.entity_id
_entity_poly.type
_entity_poly.pdbx_seq_one_letter_code
_entity_poly.pdbx_strand_id
1 'polypeptide(L)'
;MAVNQRTQVKATIRRAMQAAQRATNELDAQAMQELADLYQAALVEIQFLISHAADELGQVRLSQLHTLTRQIEEILNQVNQKQSSMVEGYIVEAAKNGGNTFSSSIPAAKVSESIDAAVLATRTMQQKDGLQLSDRLWRVHRNAKQELTNAVERAVILGQSASEAAQDYQRRMQPVPSHIAQQMNMASSSGINKKVSDVLMEDQGAPYHQIKRVMRTEINRAYGMAFQNSAFEDEFVVGTKFKLSPNHPKRDICDMHASANLYGLGRGVYPRGKSPWPAHPNTLSYEQVVFVDEVTEEDKAGATTRIDWLKSQSQATQKAVLGHNKKVSALQQGHLTQGMIATPWKHLEPVLKRKGIDTASL
;
A
#
# COMPACT_ATOMS: atom_id res chain seq x y z
N MET A 1 -23.36 30.25 28.51
CA MET A 1 -22.52 29.17 29.06
C MET A 1 -22.38 27.98 28.09
N ALA A 2 -23.45 27.49 27.46
CA ALA A 2 -23.41 26.37 26.49
C ALA A 2 -22.50 26.58 25.25
N VAL A 3 -22.48 27.80 24.68
CA VAL A 3 -21.59 28.13 23.53
C VAL A 3 -20.11 28.02 23.90
N ASN A 4 -19.74 28.39 25.13
CA ASN A 4 -18.37 28.30 25.62
C ASN A 4 -17.96 26.82 25.81
N GLN A 5 -18.86 26.00 26.38
CA GLN A 5 -18.64 24.56 26.55
C GLN A 5 -18.45 23.83 25.21
N ARG A 6 -19.27 24.15 24.20
CA ARG A 6 -19.14 23.56 22.85
C ARG A 6 -17.80 23.92 22.20
N THR A 7 -17.39 25.19 22.28
CA THR A 7 -16.08 25.64 21.75
C THR A 7 -14.92 24.93 22.45
N GLN A 8 -15.02 24.70 23.76
CA GLN A 8 -14.01 23.94 24.52
C GLN A 8 -13.95 22.46 24.10
N VAL A 9 -15.10 21.79 23.94
CA VAL A 9 -15.15 20.39 23.45
C VAL A 9 -14.50 20.28 22.08
N LYS A 10 -14.84 21.17 21.14
CA LYS A 10 -14.19 21.21 19.82
C LYS A 10 -12.69 21.37 19.92
N ALA A 11 -12.21 22.33 20.71
CA ALA A 11 -10.78 22.57 20.89
C ALA A 11 -10.06 21.35 21.48
N THR A 12 -10.71 20.62 22.39
CA THR A 12 -10.19 19.36 22.94
C THR A 12 -10.11 18.26 21.89
N ILE A 13 -11.18 18.04 21.11
CA ILE A 13 -11.18 17.08 20.00
C ILE A 13 -10.07 17.44 19.00
N ARG A 14 -9.94 18.72 18.61
CA ARG A 14 -8.90 19.19 17.68
C ARG A 14 -7.47 18.92 18.19
N ARG A 15 -7.23 19.06 19.50
CA ARG A 15 -5.93 18.72 20.10
C ARG A 15 -5.70 17.21 20.12
N ALA A 16 -6.71 16.43 20.52
CA ALA A 16 -6.66 14.97 20.52
C ALA A 16 -6.39 14.42 19.11
N MET A 17 -7.04 14.98 18.10
CA MET A 17 -6.81 14.70 16.68
C MET A 17 -5.34 14.89 16.27
N GLN A 18 -4.75 16.04 16.60
CA GLN A 18 -3.35 16.31 16.26
C GLN A 18 -2.41 15.34 16.97
N ALA A 19 -2.70 14.98 18.22
CA ALA A 19 -1.93 13.97 18.95
C ALA A 19 -2.06 12.59 18.31
N ALA A 20 -3.28 12.16 17.98
CA ALA A 20 -3.56 10.89 17.31
C ALA A 20 -2.88 10.78 15.94
N GLN A 21 -2.85 11.89 15.18
CA GLN A 21 -2.15 11.96 13.90
C GLN A 21 -0.63 11.81 14.08
N ARG A 22 -0.02 12.48 15.07
CA ARG A 22 1.41 12.32 15.38
C ARG A 22 1.73 10.88 15.80
N ALA A 23 0.96 10.33 16.73
CA ALA A 23 1.12 8.97 17.21
C ALA A 23 1.01 7.94 16.06
N THR A 24 0.10 8.15 15.11
CA THR A 24 -0.05 7.25 13.95
C THR A 24 1.09 7.41 12.94
N ASN A 25 1.63 8.61 12.75
CA ASN A 25 2.82 8.80 11.92
C ASN A 25 4.07 8.13 12.56
N GLU A 26 4.22 8.22 13.88
CA GLU A 26 5.28 7.54 14.63
C GLU A 26 5.13 6.01 14.55
N LEU A 27 3.89 5.51 14.69
CA LEU A 27 3.55 4.10 14.53
C LEU A 27 3.88 3.59 13.12
N ASP A 28 3.55 4.35 12.06
CA ASP A 28 3.93 4.01 10.69
C ASP A 28 5.45 3.93 10.54
N ALA A 29 6.18 4.93 11.02
CA ALA A 29 7.63 4.96 10.94
C ALA A 29 8.27 3.75 11.66
N GLN A 30 7.80 3.42 12.85
CA GLN A 30 8.22 2.23 13.60
C GLN A 30 7.93 0.95 12.81
N ALA A 31 6.72 0.80 12.29
CA ALA A 31 6.32 -0.37 11.50
C ALA A 31 7.20 -0.55 10.26
N MET A 32 7.56 0.55 9.58
CA MET A 32 8.45 0.50 8.41
C MET A 32 9.88 0.09 8.78
N GLN A 33 10.37 0.53 9.93
CA GLN A 33 11.70 0.19 10.42
C GLN A 33 11.76 -1.28 10.81
N GLU A 34 10.84 -1.75 11.66
CA GLU A 34 10.81 -3.15 12.09
C GLU A 34 10.61 -4.13 10.92
N LEU A 35 9.82 -3.73 9.92
CA LEU A 35 9.66 -4.53 8.70
C LEU A 35 10.97 -4.59 7.90
N ALA A 36 11.72 -3.48 7.80
CA ALA A 36 13.02 -3.47 7.15
C ALA A 36 14.01 -4.38 7.88
N ASP A 37 14.05 -4.30 9.21
CA ASP A 37 14.93 -5.12 10.04
C ASP A 37 14.60 -6.62 9.93
N LEU A 38 13.30 -6.97 9.88
CA LEU A 38 12.84 -8.35 9.67
C LEU A 38 13.36 -8.92 8.34
N TYR A 39 13.19 -8.18 7.25
CA TYR A 39 13.61 -8.63 5.93
C TYR A 39 15.13 -8.65 5.79
N GLN A 40 15.82 -7.68 6.37
CA GLN A 40 17.28 -7.62 6.38
C GLN A 40 17.89 -8.79 7.16
N ALA A 41 17.32 -9.13 8.32
CA ALA A 41 17.76 -10.29 9.10
C ALA A 41 17.60 -11.59 8.31
N ALA A 42 16.44 -11.78 7.67
CA ALA A 42 16.20 -12.94 6.82
C ALA A 42 17.16 -13.01 5.62
N LEU A 43 17.44 -11.87 4.99
CA LEU A 43 18.41 -11.78 3.89
C LEU A 43 19.81 -12.21 4.34
N VAL A 44 20.27 -11.70 5.49
CA VAL A 44 21.59 -12.06 6.06
C VAL A 44 21.66 -13.56 6.36
N GLU A 45 20.60 -14.14 6.93
CA GLU A 45 20.55 -15.57 7.24
C GLU A 45 20.58 -16.43 5.97
N ILE A 46 19.81 -16.07 4.94
CA ILE A 46 19.81 -16.77 3.66
C ILE A 46 21.18 -16.66 2.98
N GLN A 47 21.80 -15.48 3.00
CA GLN A 47 23.13 -15.28 2.43
C GLN A 47 24.20 -16.08 3.16
N PHE A 48 24.07 -16.24 4.48
CA PHE A 48 24.93 -17.10 5.27
C PHE A 48 24.79 -18.58 4.85
N LEU A 49 23.55 -19.08 4.70
CA LEU A 49 23.30 -20.45 4.22
C LEU A 49 23.89 -20.71 2.84
N ILE A 50 23.71 -19.78 1.90
CA ILE A 50 24.26 -19.88 0.53
C ILE A 50 25.79 -19.92 0.57
N SER A 51 26.40 -19.04 1.36
CA SER A 51 27.86 -18.95 1.46
C SER A 51 28.45 -20.19 2.13
N HIS A 52 27.75 -20.78 3.10
CA HIS A 52 28.16 -22.02 3.76
C HIS A 52 27.97 -23.26 2.87
N ALA A 53 27.01 -23.24 1.95
CA ALA A 53 26.78 -24.30 0.97
C ALA A 53 27.77 -24.26 -0.22
N ALA A 54 28.56 -23.20 -0.35
CA ALA A 54 29.54 -23.05 -1.41
C ALA A 54 30.81 -23.87 -1.14
N ASP A 55 31.44 -24.38 -2.20
CA ASP A 55 32.71 -25.08 -2.12
C ASP A 55 33.92 -24.13 -2.06
N GLU A 56 35.14 -24.69 -2.11
CA GLU A 56 36.40 -23.93 -2.08
C GLU A 56 36.55 -22.92 -3.25
N LEU A 57 35.81 -23.12 -4.34
CA LEU A 57 35.77 -22.22 -5.50
C LEU A 57 34.61 -21.21 -5.39
N GLY A 58 33.92 -21.18 -4.26
CA GLY A 58 32.76 -20.34 -4.01
C GLY A 58 31.52 -20.76 -4.81
N GLN A 59 31.47 -21.98 -5.34
CA GLN A 59 30.36 -22.48 -6.16
C GLN A 59 29.38 -23.30 -5.32
N VAL A 60 28.08 -23.02 -5.45
CA VAL A 60 27.04 -23.84 -4.82
C VAL A 60 26.70 -25.01 -5.75
N ARG A 61 26.92 -26.24 -5.26
CA ARG A 61 26.72 -27.47 -6.05
C ARG A 61 25.29 -27.95 -6.02
N LEU A 62 24.90 -28.70 -7.06
CA LEU A 62 23.56 -29.30 -7.16
C LEU A 62 23.20 -30.19 -5.96
N SER A 63 24.17 -30.86 -5.34
CA SER A 63 23.96 -31.69 -4.15
C SER A 63 23.46 -30.91 -2.92
N GLN A 64 23.75 -29.60 -2.85
CA GLN A 64 23.30 -28.74 -1.75
C GLN A 64 21.91 -28.15 -2.00
N LEU A 65 21.39 -28.25 -3.23
CA LEU A 65 20.21 -27.50 -3.64
C LEU A 65 18.97 -27.86 -2.82
N HIS A 66 18.70 -29.15 -2.59
CA HIS A 66 17.52 -29.59 -1.83
C HIS A 66 17.55 -29.11 -0.37
N THR A 67 18.72 -29.19 0.28
CA THR A 67 18.88 -28.72 1.65
C THR A 67 18.72 -27.20 1.73
N LEU A 68 19.35 -26.48 0.80
CA LEU A 68 19.32 -25.02 0.74
C LEU A 68 17.90 -24.49 0.51
N THR A 69 17.16 -25.04 -0.46
CA THR A 69 15.78 -24.61 -0.73
C THR A 69 14.87 -24.88 0.47
N ARG A 70 15.00 -26.05 1.12
CA ARG A 70 14.25 -26.36 2.35
C ARG A 70 14.51 -25.35 3.47
N GLN A 71 15.76 -24.98 3.71
CA GLN A 71 16.13 -24.02 4.77
C GLN A 71 15.66 -22.60 4.44
N ILE A 72 15.78 -22.17 3.18
CA ILE A 72 15.26 -20.88 2.72
C ILE A 72 13.74 -20.80 2.92
N GLU A 73 13.01 -21.87 2.58
CA GLU A 73 11.57 -21.93 2.80
C GLU A 73 11.19 -21.83 4.27
N GLU A 74 11.99 -22.42 5.16
CA GLU A 74 11.79 -22.33 6.62
C GLU A 74 11.95 -20.89 7.12
N ILE A 75 13.00 -20.18 6.68
CA ILE A 75 13.21 -18.75 6.98
C ILE A 75 12.03 -17.92 6.48
N LEU A 76 11.59 -18.12 5.23
CA LEU A 76 10.46 -17.39 4.66
C LEU A 76 9.15 -17.63 5.43
N ASN A 77 8.92 -18.85 5.91
CA ASN A 77 7.76 -19.16 6.75
C ASN A 77 7.82 -18.41 8.09
N GLN A 78 9.00 -18.32 8.72
CA GLN A 78 9.19 -17.54 9.96
C GLN A 78 8.96 -16.04 9.72
N VAL A 79 9.50 -15.50 8.63
CA VAL A 79 9.25 -14.10 8.20
C VAL A 79 7.76 -13.87 8.05
N ASN A 80 7.05 -14.76 7.36
CA ASN A 80 5.61 -14.63 7.14
C ASN A 80 4.81 -14.64 8.44
N GLN A 81 5.14 -15.51 9.39
CA GLN A 81 4.49 -15.57 10.69
C GLN A 81 4.71 -14.26 11.48
N LYS A 82 5.98 -13.84 11.61
CA LYS A 82 6.33 -12.61 12.35
C LYS A 82 5.71 -11.37 11.71
N GLN A 83 5.80 -11.25 10.39
CA GLN A 83 5.20 -10.16 9.63
C GLN A 83 3.68 -10.11 9.81
N SER A 84 2.99 -11.25 9.74
CA SER A 84 1.53 -11.29 9.90
C SER A 84 1.12 -10.80 11.29
N SER A 85 1.83 -11.25 12.33
CA SER A 85 1.62 -10.78 13.70
C SER A 85 1.90 -9.27 13.85
N MET A 86 2.94 -8.75 13.21
CA MET A 86 3.23 -7.31 13.19
C MET A 86 2.09 -6.52 12.55
N VAL A 87 1.64 -6.91 11.36
CA VAL A 87 0.52 -6.25 10.67
C VAL A 87 -0.72 -6.20 11.56
N GLU A 88 -1.06 -7.31 12.21
CA GLU A 88 -2.21 -7.39 13.11
C GLU A 88 -2.07 -6.47 14.33
N GLY A 89 -0.90 -6.42 14.96
CA GLY A 89 -0.64 -5.52 16.08
C GLY A 89 -0.76 -4.05 15.68
N TYR A 90 -0.17 -3.67 14.55
CA TYR A 90 -0.20 -2.29 14.06
C TYR A 90 -1.60 -1.83 13.65
N ILE A 91 -2.45 -2.71 13.11
CA ILE A 91 -3.86 -2.41 12.83
C ILE A 91 -4.60 -2.04 14.12
N VAL A 92 -4.40 -2.80 15.19
CA VAL A 92 -5.05 -2.56 16.48
C VAL A 92 -4.60 -1.23 17.07
N GLU A 93 -3.30 -0.97 17.12
CA GLU A 93 -2.77 0.30 17.66
C GLU A 93 -3.19 1.51 16.82
N ALA A 94 -3.21 1.38 15.49
CA ALA A 94 -3.70 2.45 14.60
C ALA A 94 -5.19 2.73 14.82
N ALA A 95 -6.02 1.69 14.96
CA ALA A 95 -7.44 1.85 15.28
C ALA A 95 -7.64 2.53 16.64
N LYS A 96 -6.86 2.16 17.66
CA LYS A 96 -6.89 2.84 18.97
C LYS A 96 -6.54 4.31 18.85
N ASN A 97 -5.50 4.67 18.11
CA ASN A 97 -5.14 6.08 17.88
C ASN A 97 -6.30 6.86 17.25
N GLY A 98 -6.96 6.28 16.24
CA GLY A 98 -8.11 6.90 15.58
C GLY A 98 -9.31 7.05 16.51
N GLY A 99 -9.77 5.93 17.08
CA GLY A 99 -10.99 5.88 17.88
C GLY A 99 -10.93 6.70 19.16
N ASN A 100 -9.78 6.71 19.85
CA ASN A 100 -9.60 7.44 21.12
C ASN A 100 -9.58 8.96 20.97
N THR A 101 -9.58 9.47 19.73
CA THR A 101 -9.65 10.91 19.46
C THR A 101 -10.89 11.57 20.09
N PHE A 102 -11.96 10.81 20.29
CA PHE A 102 -13.25 11.29 20.80
C PHE A 102 -13.55 10.83 22.24
N SER A 103 -12.58 10.23 22.95
CA SER A 103 -12.81 9.70 24.31
C SER A 103 -13.28 10.74 25.33
N SER A 104 -13.10 12.03 25.05
CA SER A 104 -13.62 13.13 25.89
C SER A 104 -15.02 13.60 25.52
N SER A 105 -15.55 13.23 24.34
CA SER A 105 -16.85 13.71 23.85
C SER A 105 -17.91 12.62 23.68
N ILE A 106 -17.52 11.35 23.61
CA ILE A 106 -18.45 10.21 23.51
C ILE A 106 -18.21 9.17 24.62
N PRO A 107 -19.21 8.33 24.97
CA PRO A 107 -19.04 7.29 25.97
C PRO A 107 -17.94 6.29 25.63
N ALA A 108 -17.18 5.82 26.63
CA ALA A 108 -16.09 4.87 26.44
C ALA A 108 -16.50 3.57 25.73
N ALA A 109 -17.73 3.08 25.97
CA ALA A 109 -18.28 1.92 25.27
C ALA A 109 -18.37 2.15 23.75
N LYS A 110 -18.77 3.35 23.32
CA LYS A 110 -18.85 3.73 21.90
C LYS A 110 -17.49 3.87 21.25
N VAL A 111 -16.50 4.35 21.99
CA VAL A 111 -15.10 4.34 21.54
C VAL A 111 -14.62 2.92 21.29
N SER A 112 -14.86 2.00 22.24
CA SER A 112 -14.46 0.58 22.10
C SER A 112 -15.15 -0.08 20.91
N GLU A 113 -16.48 0.06 20.79
CA GLU A 113 -17.26 -0.46 19.65
C GLU A 113 -16.71 0.04 18.31
N SER A 114 -16.35 1.33 18.24
CA SER A 114 -15.80 1.97 17.04
C SER A 114 -14.43 1.42 16.64
N ILE A 115 -13.57 1.16 17.63
CA ILE A 115 -12.24 0.55 17.44
C ILE A 115 -12.40 -0.90 16.98
N ASP A 116 -13.21 -1.70 17.67
CA ASP A 116 -13.42 -3.11 17.37
C ASP A 116 -14.01 -3.30 15.96
N ALA A 117 -15.00 -2.48 15.60
CA ALA A 117 -15.59 -2.48 14.27
C ALA A 117 -14.57 -2.12 13.17
N ALA A 118 -13.68 -1.15 13.43
CA ALA A 118 -12.64 -0.75 12.49
C ALA A 118 -11.57 -1.83 12.29
N VAL A 119 -11.15 -2.50 13.37
CA VAL A 119 -10.21 -3.63 13.31
C VAL A 119 -10.82 -4.78 12.52
N LEU A 120 -12.05 -5.19 12.85
CA LEU A 120 -12.75 -6.26 12.15
C LEU A 120 -12.89 -5.95 10.66
N ALA A 121 -13.35 -4.73 10.33
CA ALA A 121 -13.51 -4.32 8.95
C ALA A 121 -12.17 -4.29 8.20
N THR A 122 -11.09 -3.79 8.80
CA THR A 122 -9.76 -3.79 8.17
C THR A 122 -9.29 -5.21 7.83
N ARG A 123 -9.56 -6.19 8.71
CA ARG A 123 -9.21 -7.61 8.49
C ARG A 123 -10.00 -8.28 7.39
N THR A 124 -11.32 -8.04 7.37
CA THR A 124 -12.30 -8.85 6.62
C THR A 124 -12.82 -8.19 5.35
N MET A 125 -12.58 -6.89 5.16
CA MET A 125 -13.07 -6.16 4.00
C MET A 125 -12.40 -6.67 2.71
N GLN A 126 -13.24 -7.13 1.79
CA GLN A 126 -12.80 -7.41 0.43
C GLN A 126 -12.63 -6.12 -0.36
N GLN A 127 -11.47 -5.96 -1.00
CA GLN A 127 -11.25 -4.83 -1.91
C GLN A 127 -11.85 -5.12 -3.29
N LYS A 128 -11.69 -4.21 -4.24
CA LYS A 128 -12.27 -4.31 -5.60
C LYS A 128 -11.85 -5.56 -6.39
N ASP A 129 -10.76 -6.21 -5.99
CA ASP A 129 -10.25 -7.46 -6.56
C ASP A 129 -10.77 -8.71 -5.83
N GLY A 130 -11.67 -8.55 -4.85
CA GLY A 130 -12.27 -9.64 -4.07
C GLY A 130 -11.41 -10.15 -2.91
N LEU A 131 -10.22 -9.57 -2.69
CA LEU A 131 -9.27 -10.08 -1.69
C LEU A 131 -9.35 -9.30 -0.38
N GLN A 132 -9.38 -10.03 0.73
CA GLN A 132 -9.19 -9.48 2.08
C GLN A 132 -7.69 -9.44 2.46
N LEU A 133 -7.37 -8.94 3.65
CA LEU A 133 -5.98 -8.74 4.09
C LEU A 133 -5.18 -10.04 4.10
N SER A 134 -5.70 -11.11 4.70
CA SER A 134 -5.02 -12.39 4.81
C SER A 134 -4.68 -12.99 3.43
N ASP A 135 -5.58 -12.87 2.45
CA ASP A 135 -5.33 -13.33 1.08
C ASP A 135 -4.16 -12.58 0.44
N ARG A 136 -4.05 -11.27 0.68
CA ARG A 136 -2.97 -10.43 0.15
C ARG A 136 -1.63 -10.84 0.74
N LEU A 137 -1.56 -10.99 2.06
CA LEU A 137 -0.35 -11.44 2.75
C LEU A 137 0.07 -12.83 2.24
N TRP A 138 -0.88 -13.75 2.13
CA TRP A 138 -0.64 -15.10 1.62
C TRP A 138 -0.11 -15.10 0.18
N ARG A 139 -0.70 -14.29 -0.71
CA ARG A 139 -0.23 -14.19 -2.11
C ARG A 139 1.20 -13.68 -2.19
N VAL A 140 1.56 -12.67 -1.40
CA VAL A 140 2.93 -12.15 -1.39
C VAL A 140 3.89 -13.22 -0.88
N HIS A 141 3.56 -13.91 0.21
CA HIS A 141 4.38 -14.99 0.75
C HIS A 141 4.56 -16.15 -0.24
N ARG A 142 3.47 -16.63 -0.85
CA ARG A 142 3.53 -17.71 -1.85
C ARG A 142 4.44 -17.33 -3.03
N ASN A 143 4.30 -16.11 -3.53
CA ASN A 143 5.12 -15.62 -4.63
C ASN A 143 6.58 -15.47 -4.21
N ALA A 144 6.85 -14.96 -2.99
CA ALA A 144 8.21 -14.84 -2.45
C ALA A 144 8.94 -16.20 -2.45
N LYS A 145 8.27 -17.22 -1.90
CA LYS A 145 8.78 -18.59 -1.87
C LYS A 145 9.09 -19.10 -3.28
N GLN A 146 8.15 -18.95 -4.21
CA GLN A 146 8.32 -19.43 -5.58
C GLN A 146 9.46 -18.72 -6.31
N GLU A 147 9.50 -17.39 -6.28
CA GLU A 147 10.53 -16.61 -6.99
C GLU A 147 11.92 -16.85 -6.42
N LEU A 148 12.04 -16.95 -5.09
CA LEU A 148 13.34 -17.14 -4.45
C LEU A 148 13.88 -18.56 -4.70
N THR A 149 13.05 -19.59 -4.52
CA THR A 149 13.43 -20.98 -4.83
C THR A 149 13.80 -21.12 -6.30
N ASN A 150 13.00 -20.58 -7.23
CA ASN A 150 13.30 -20.61 -8.66
C ASN A 150 14.62 -19.88 -8.99
N ALA A 151 14.90 -18.75 -8.35
CA ALA A 151 16.12 -17.99 -8.57
C ALA A 151 17.37 -18.79 -8.15
N VAL A 152 17.32 -19.42 -6.97
CA VAL A 152 18.41 -20.25 -6.44
C VAL A 152 18.59 -21.50 -7.30
N GLU A 153 17.51 -22.22 -7.61
CA GLU A 153 17.55 -23.43 -8.44
C GLU A 153 18.14 -23.15 -9.84
N ARG A 154 17.66 -22.09 -10.50
CA ARG A 154 18.19 -21.70 -11.81
C ARG A 154 19.66 -21.33 -11.76
N ALA A 155 20.08 -20.57 -10.75
CA ALA A 155 21.47 -20.20 -10.58
C ALA A 155 22.36 -21.44 -10.42
N VAL A 156 22.01 -22.35 -9.51
CA VAL A 156 22.77 -23.59 -9.24
C VAL A 156 22.80 -24.52 -10.46
N ILE A 157 21.66 -24.77 -11.11
CA ILE A 157 21.59 -25.67 -12.28
C ILE A 157 22.43 -25.11 -13.44
N LEU A 158 22.26 -23.83 -13.78
CA LEU A 158 22.98 -23.23 -14.90
C LEU A 158 24.49 -23.16 -14.64
N GLY A 159 24.90 -22.81 -13.43
CA GLY A 159 26.33 -22.73 -13.13
C GLY A 159 27.01 -24.08 -12.95
N GLN A 160 26.28 -25.15 -12.58
CA GLN A 160 26.81 -26.51 -12.65
C GLN A 160 27.15 -26.88 -14.10
N SER A 161 26.21 -26.71 -15.03
CA SER A 161 26.46 -26.96 -16.46
C SER A 161 27.57 -26.08 -17.04
N ALA A 162 27.63 -24.81 -16.62
CA ALA A 162 28.68 -23.90 -17.05
C ALA A 162 30.06 -24.27 -16.49
N SER A 163 30.15 -24.73 -15.25
CA SER A 163 31.39 -25.21 -14.64
C SER A 163 31.93 -26.46 -15.36
N GLU A 164 31.05 -27.40 -15.68
CA GLU A 164 31.40 -28.60 -16.46
C GLU A 164 31.90 -28.24 -17.87
N ALA A 165 31.22 -27.30 -18.54
CA ALA A 165 31.64 -26.81 -19.85
C ALA A 165 32.99 -26.08 -19.78
N ALA A 166 33.20 -25.21 -18.78
CA ALA A 166 34.46 -24.50 -18.59
C ALA A 166 35.65 -25.45 -18.36
N GLN A 167 35.46 -26.51 -17.58
CA GLN A 167 36.48 -27.55 -17.39
C GLN A 167 36.85 -28.23 -18.72
N ASP A 168 35.88 -28.44 -19.61
CA ASP A 168 36.14 -29.02 -20.92
C ASP A 168 36.97 -28.10 -21.82
N TYR A 169 36.67 -26.81 -21.85
CA TYR A 169 37.50 -25.79 -22.52
C TYR A 169 38.92 -25.78 -21.97
N GLN A 170 39.08 -25.82 -20.65
CA GLN A 170 40.38 -25.84 -20.00
C GLN A 170 41.19 -27.10 -20.35
N ARG A 171 40.56 -28.29 -20.35
CA ARG A 171 41.22 -29.54 -20.78
C ARG A 171 41.69 -29.48 -22.23
N ARG A 172 40.95 -28.78 -23.08
CA ARG A 172 41.30 -28.55 -24.50
C ARG A 172 42.28 -27.39 -24.68
N MET A 173 42.75 -26.75 -23.62
CA MET A 173 43.60 -25.55 -23.64
C MET A 173 42.98 -24.39 -24.45
N GLN A 174 41.64 -24.29 -24.44
CA GLN A 174 40.89 -23.23 -25.11
C GLN A 174 40.40 -22.19 -24.09
N PRO A 175 40.26 -20.91 -24.50
CA PRO A 175 39.70 -19.88 -23.63
C PRO A 175 38.23 -20.18 -23.34
N VAL A 176 37.81 -20.02 -22.08
CA VAL A 176 36.41 -20.17 -21.68
C VAL A 176 35.60 -19.00 -22.25
N PRO A 177 34.53 -19.25 -23.01
CA PRO A 177 33.62 -18.20 -23.51
C PRO A 177 33.02 -17.35 -22.38
N SER A 178 32.84 -16.05 -22.66
CA SER A 178 32.31 -15.08 -21.68
C SER A 178 30.93 -15.44 -21.11
N HIS A 179 30.04 -16.00 -21.92
CA HIS A 179 28.71 -16.42 -21.47
C HIS A 179 28.76 -17.59 -20.47
N ILE A 180 29.73 -18.51 -20.61
CA ILE A 180 29.96 -19.61 -19.66
C ILE A 180 30.50 -19.04 -18.34
N ALA A 181 31.48 -18.13 -18.42
CA ALA A 181 32.01 -17.46 -17.23
C ALA A 181 30.92 -16.69 -16.47
N GLN A 182 29.99 -16.02 -17.18
CA GLN A 182 28.84 -15.35 -16.58
C GLN A 182 27.89 -16.33 -15.89
N GLN A 183 27.58 -17.48 -16.52
CA GLN A 183 26.74 -18.52 -15.92
C GLN A 183 27.39 -19.17 -14.70
N MET A 184 28.70 -19.39 -14.71
CA MET A 184 29.45 -19.82 -13.51
C MET A 184 29.34 -18.77 -12.40
N ASN A 185 29.50 -17.49 -12.73
CA ASN A 185 29.35 -16.41 -11.75
C ASN A 185 27.92 -16.36 -11.17
N MET A 186 26.88 -16.79 -11.91
CA MET A 186 25.53 -16.88 -11.37
C MET A 186 25.39 -17.94 -10.27
N ALA A 187 26.07 -19.08 -10.34
CA ALA A 187 26.08 -20.10 -9.28
C ALA A 187 27.09 -19.83 -8.15
N SER A 188 27.93 -18.81 -8.31
CA SER A 188 28.77 -18.38 -7.21
C SER A 188 27.91 -17.91 -6.03
N SER A 189 28.39 -18.11 -4.81
CA SER A 189 27.68 -17.64 -3.61
C SER A 189 27.37 -16.14 -3.69
N SER A 190 28.29 -15.33 -4.22
CA SER A 190 28.08 -13.89 -4.43
C SER A 190 27.00 -13.58 -5.47
N GLY A 191 26.95 -14.33 -6.58
CA GLY A 191 25.92 -14.22 -7.61
C GLY A 191 24.53 -14.57 -7.09
N ILE A 192 24.41 -15.69 -6.36
CA ILE A 192 23.15 -16.10 -5.74
C ILE A 192 22.74 -15.10 -4.66
N ASN A 193 23.66 -14.66 -3.79
CA ASN A 193 23.40 -13.67 -2.74
C ASN A 193 22.85 -12.36 -3.31
N LYS A 194 23.44 -11.87 -4.41
CA LYS A 194 22.93 -10.70 -5.13
C LYS A 194 21.51 -10.94 -5.63
N LYS A 195 21.27 -12.07 -6.31
CA LYS A 195 19.95 -12.35 -6.87
C LYS A 195 18.87 -12.50 -5.79
N VAL A 196 19.22 -13.07 -4.63
CA VAL A 196 18.34 -13.17 -3.47
C VAL A 196 18.03 -11.79 -2.89
N SER A 197 19.01 -10.90 -2.78
CA SER A 197 18.79 -9.49 -2.39
C SER A 197 17.79 -8.80 -3.33
N ASP A 198 18.01 -8.92 -4.64
CA ASP A 198 17.15 -8.34 -5.66
C ASP A 198 15.70 -8.84 -5.50
N VAL A 199 15.50 -10.17 -5.44
CA VAL A 199 14.16 -10.78 -5.37
C VAL A 199 13.44 -10.48 -4.05
N LEU A 200 14.15 -10.49 -2.93
CA LEU A 200 13.56 -10.36 -1.61
C LEU A 200 13.28 -8.90 -1.22
N MET A 201 14.15 -7.96 -1.64
CA MET A 201 14.14 -6.58 -1.14
C MET A 201 14.25 -5.48 -2.21
N GLU A 202 15.08 -5.62 -3.26
CA GLU A 202 15.41 -4.47 -4.13
C GLU A 202 14.49 -4.30 -5.34
N ASP A 203 14.00 -5.40 -5.91
CA ASP A 203 13.12 -5.38 -7.08
C ASP A 203 11.81 -4.64 -6.75
N GLN A 204 11.24 -3.88 -7.69
CA GLN A 204 9.97 -3.17 -7.47
C GLN A 204 8.81 -4.12 -7.07
N GLY A 205 8.89 -5.37 -7.51
CA GLY A 205 7.99 -6.47 -7.17
C GLY A 205 8.42 -7.27 -5.93
N ALA A 206 9.48 -6.89 -5.24
CA ALA A 206 10.00 -7.61 -4.09
C ALA A 206 8.94 -7.72 -2.97
N PRO A 207 8.89 -8.85 -2.25
CA PRO A 207 7.98 -9.07 -1.13
C PRO A 207 8.06 -7.96 -0.08
N TYR A 208 9.27 -7.49 0.26
CA TYR A 208 9.46 -6.36 1.18
C TYR A 208 8.64 -5.13 0.76
N HIS A 209 8.78 -4.68 -0.49
CA HIS A 209 8.06 -3.51 -0.99
C HIS A 209 6.55 -3.73 -1.10
N GLN A 210 6.11 -4.95 -1.44
CA GLN A 210 4.68 -5.30 -1.48
C GLN A 210 4.05 -5.21 -0.08
N ILE A 211 4.67 -5.85 0.92
CA ILE A 211 4.18 -5.87 2.30
C ILE A 211 4.24 -4.48 2.91
N LYS A 212 5.31 -3.72 2.66
CA LYS A 212 5.42 -2.33 3.09
C LYS A 212 4.20 -1.51 2.67
N ARG A 213 3.76 -1.65 1.42
CA ARG A 213 2.57 -0.95 0.90
C ARG A 213 1.28 -1.45 1.56
N VAL A 214 1.14 -2.76 1.78
CA VAL A 214 -0.01 -3.34 2.49
C VAL A 214 -0.07 -2.77 3.90
N MET A 215 1.00 -2.91 4.68
CA MET A 215 1.09 -2.47 6.07
C MET A 215 0.72 -0.98 6.23
N ARG A 216 1.31 -0.08 5.44
CA ARG A 216 0.94 1.35 5.44
C ARG A 216 -0.54 1.59 5.14
N THR A 217 -1.07 0.87 4.16
CA THR A 217 -2.48 1.00 3.75
C THR A 217 -3.41 0.54 4.86
N GLU A 218 -3.10 -0.57 5.52
CA GLU A 218 -3.93 -1.11 6.60
C GLU A 218 -3.84 -0.30 7.89
N ILE A 219 -2.66 0.21 8.26
CA ILE A 219 -2.49 1.16 9.36
C ILE A 219 -3.37 2.39 9.14
N ASN A 220 -3.27 3.01 7.96
CA ASN A 220 -4.08 4.20 7.64
C ASN A 220 -5.57 3.86 7.57
N ARG A 221 -5.95 2.71 7.02
CA ARG A 221 -7.34 2.25 6.98
C ARG A 221 -7.91 2.10 8.39
N ALA A 222 -7.23 1.34 9.25
CA ALA A 222 -7.66 1.07 10.62
C ALA A 222 -7.83 2.36 11.42
N TYR A 223 -6.82 3.25 11.34
CA TYR A 223 -6.89 4.58 11.97
C TYR A 223 -8.10 5.38 11.50
N GLY A 224 -8.25 5.59 10.19
CA GLY A 224 -9.31 6.47 9.68
C GLY A 224 -10.70 5.87 9.85
N MET A 225 -10.86 4.55 9.75
CA MET A 225 -12.13 3.89 10.03
C MET A 225 -12.54 4.05 11.50
N ALA A 226 -11.63 3.82 12.45
CA ALA A 226 -11.92 4.00 13.86
C ALA A 226 -12.21 5.48 14.19
N PHE A 227 -11.43 6.39 13.60
CA PHE A 227 -11.65 7.83 13.70
C PHE A 227 -13.03 8.23 13.20
N GLN A 228 -13.43 7.80 12.01
CA GLN A 228 -14.75 8.07 11.44
C GLN A 228 -15.87 7.48 12.29
N ASN A 229 -15.75 6.21 12.69
CA ASN A 229 -16.74 5.54 13.52
C ASN A 229 -16.99 6.33 14.79
N SER A 230 -15.94 6.67 15.55
CA SER A 230 -16.06 7.48 16.76
C SER A 230 -16.56 8.90 16.48
N ALA A 231 -16.07 9.55 15.41
CA ALA A 231 -16.44 10.92 15.08
C ALA A 231 -17.94 11.09 14.89
N PHE A 232 -18.57 10.14 14.20
CA PHE A 232 -19.99 10.25 13.90
C PHE A 232 -20.90 9.81 15.07
N GLU A 233 -20.36 9.30 16.18
CA GLU A 233 -21.14 9.11 17.42
C GLU A 233 -21.34 10.43 18.18
N ASP A 234 -20.57 11.47 17.86
CA ASP A 234 -20.76 12.82 18.37
C ASP A 234 -21.84 13.55 17.55
N GLU A 235 -22.95 13.94 18.21
CA GLU A 235 -24.13 14.53 17.55
C GLU A 235 -23.85 15.84 16.81
N PHE A 236 -22.76 16.55 17.15
CA PHE A 236 -22.41 17.82 16.53
C PHE A 236 -21.56 17.66 15.27
N VAL A 237 -21.14 16.44 14.93
CA VAL A 237 -20.32 16.12 13.77
C VAL A 237 -21.20 15.89 12.54
N VAL A 238 -20.97 16.69 11.51
CA VAL A 238 -21.70 16.60 10.23
C VAL A 238 -20.92 15.83 9.17
N GLY A 239 -19.59 15.75 9.31
CA GLY A 239 -18.74 15.12 8.32
C GLY A 239 -17.29 15.01 8.74
N THR A 240 -16.50 14.34 7.91
CA THR A 240 -15.05 14.36 7.96
C THR A 240 -14.48 15.00 6.69
N LYS A 241 -13.54 15.91 6.87
CA LYS A 241 -12.80 16.60 5.82
C LYS A 241 -11.57 15.79 5.45
N PHE A 242 -11.52 15.34 4.21
CA PHE A 242 -10.35 14.67 3.64
C PHE A 242 -9.23 15.71 3.43
N LYS A 243 -8.05 15.47 3.99
CA LYS A 243 -6.88 16.36 3.89
C LYS A 243 -5.68 15.63 3.34
N LEU A 244 -4.98 16.29 2.42
CA LEU A 244 -3.69 15.82 1.94
C LEU A 244 -2.64 15.92 3.05
N SER A 245 -1.74 14.96 3.12
CA SER A 245 -0.50 15.12 3.89
C SER A 245 0.37 16.20 3.25
N PRO A 246 1.13 16.97 4.04
CA PRO A 246 2.20 17.83 3.52
C PRO A 246 3.20 17.07 2.64
N ASN A 247 3.33 15.75 2.84
CA ASN A 247 4.21 14.86 2.07
C ASN A 247 3.53 14.23 0.84
N HIS A 248 2.37 14.72 0.41
CA HIS A 248 1.69 14.22 -0.79
C HIS A 248 2.56 14.52 -2.04
N PRO A 249 3.15 13.49 -2.68
CA PRO A 249 4.33 13.71 -3.53
C PRO A 249 3.98 14.18 -4.94
N LYS A 250 2.75 13.93 -5.39
CA LYS A 250 2.28 14.25 -6.74
C LYS A 250 0.78 14.40 -6.73
N ARG A 251 0.26 15.26 -7.60
CA ARG A 251 -1.18 15.35 -7.80
C ARG A 251 -1.75 14.00 -8.24
N ASP A 252 -2.87 13.61 -7.65
CA ASP A 252 -3.62 12.41 -7.95
C ASP A 252 -5.10 12.57 -7.54
N ILE A 253 -5.83 11.46 -7.40
CA ILE A 253 -7.24 11.48 -7.03
C ILE A 253 -7.49 12.08 -5.63
N CYS A 254 -6.51 12.06 -4.73
CA CYS A 254 -6.62 12.66 -3.41
C CYS A 254 -6.84 14.17 -3.49
N ASP A 255 -6.28 14.86 -4.49
CA ASP A 255 -6.51 16.30 -4.69
C ASP A 255 -7.99 16.60 -4.93
N MET A 256 -8.65 15.79 -5.76
CA MET A 256 -10.10 15.89 -5.96
C MET A 256 -10.82 15.62 -4.64
N HIS A 257 -10.41 14.57 -3.92
CA HIS A 257 -11.06 14.21 -2.68
C HIS A 257 -10.96 15.29 -1.60
N ALA A 258 -9.84 16.00 -1.53
CA ALA A 258 -9.60 17.07 -0.57
C ALA A 258 -10.24 18.42 -0.95
N SER A 259 -10.57 18.63 -2.23
CA SER A 259 -10.93 19.96 -2.73
C SER A 259 -12.34 20.09 -3.30
N ALA A 260 -12.97 19.00 -3.73
CA ALA A 260 -14.33 19.03 -4.28
C ALA A 260 -15.36 19.15 -3.15
N ASN A 261 -16.34 20.06 -3.30
CA ASN A 261 -17.47 20.19 -2.39
C ASN A 261 -18.64 19.31 -2.89
N LEU A 262 -18.53 18.00 -2.67
CA LEU A 262 -19.45 17.04 -3.28
C LEU A 262 -20.82 16.92 -2.59
N TYR A 263 -20.92 17.42 -1.35
CA TYR A 263 -22.09 17.21 -0.49
C TYR A 263 -22.65 18.51 0.09
N GLY A 264 -22.15 19.68 -0.34
CA GLY A 264 -22.58 20.95 0.21
C GLY A 264 -22.18 21.18 1.68
N LEU A 265 -21.20 20.42 2.17
CA LEU A 265 -20.65 20.51 3.54
C LEU A 265 -19.30 21.23 3.57
N GLY A 266 -18.90 21.76 2.41
CA GLY A 266 -17.61 22.39 2.19
C GLY A 266 -16.62 21.49 1.47
N ARG A 267 -15.54 22.11 1.01
CA ARG A 267 -14.52 21.47 0.18
C ARG A 267 -13.89 20.28 0.91
N GLY A 268 -13.98 19.11 0.28
CA GLY A 268 -13.43 17.85 0.79
C GLY A 268 -14.16 17.29 2.00
N VAL A 269 -15.35 17.79 2.34
CA VAL A 269 -16.13 17.30 3.49
C VAL A 269 -17.11 16.22 3.06
N TYR A 270 -17.06 15.08 3.75
CA TYR A 270 -17.85 13.89 3.47
C TYR A 270 -18.73 13.54 4.67
N PRO A 271 -20.03 13.28 4.47
CA PRO A 271 -20.88 12.75 5.53
C PRO A 271 -20.56 11.27 5.80
N ARG A 272 -21.19 10.71 6.86
CA ARG A 272 -21.00 9.32 7.30
C ARG A 272 -21.08 8.34 6.13
N GLY A 273 -20.07 7.47 6.01
CA GLY A 273 -20.02 6.42 5.00
C GLY A 273 -19.81 6.89 3.55
N LYS A 274 -19.52 8.18 3.31
CA LYS A 274 -19.27 8.71 1.96
C LYS A 274 -17.81 9.07 1.70
N SER A 275 -16.97 9.13 2.74
CA SER A 275 -15.55 9.38 2.57
C SER A 275 -14.90 8.28 1.71
N PRO A 276 -14.01 8.64 0.77
CA PRO A 276 -13.28 7.69 -0.05
C PRO A 276 -12.12 7.01 0.71
N TRP A 277 -12.08 7.07 2.03
CA TRP A 277 -10.96 6.62 2.84
C TRP A 277 -10.77 5.08 2.84
N PRO A 278 -9.52 4.58 2.73
CA PRO A 278 -8.36 5.26 2.16
C PRO A 278 -8.50 5.40 0.64
N ALA A 279 -8.04 6.52 0.07
CA ALA A 279 -8.29 6.84 -1.34
C ALA A 279 -7.61 5.87 -2.33
N HIS A 280 -6.41 5.41 -2.01
CA HIS A 280 -5.63 4.45 -2.81
C HIS A 280 -4.59 3.72 -1.95
N PRO A 281 -3.93 2.66 -2.46
CA PRO A 281 -2.81 2.04 -1.75
C PRO A 281 -1.71 3.05 -1.43
N ASN A 282 -1.09 2.91 -0.27
CA ASN A 282 -0.01 3.81 0.20
C ASN A 282 -0.45 5.30 0.25
N THR A 283 -1.73 5.57 0.51
CA THR A 283 -2.25 6.94 0.70
C THR A 283 -1.60 7.58 1.92
N LEU A 284 -1.14 8.83 1.76
CA LEU A 284 -0.68 9.69 2.84
C LEU A 284 -1.66 10.87 2.96
N SER A 285 -2.85 10.60 3.49
CA SER A 285 -3.88 11.61 3.75
C SER A 285 -4.31 11.51 5.21
N TYR A 286 -5.10 12.46 5.68
CA TYR A 286 -5.66 12.45 7.03
C TYR A 286 -7.11 12.94 6.96
N GLU A 287 -7.90 12.65 7.98
CA GLU A 287 -9.23 13.21 8.10
C GLU A 287 -9.34 14.19 9.24
N GLN A 288 -10.17 15.22 9.02
CA GLN A 288 -10.46 16.23 10.00
C GLN A 288 -11.95 16.31 10.28
N VAL A 289 -12.38 16.20 11.54
CA VAL A 289 -13.82 16.31 11.86
C VAL A 289 -14.37 17.68 11.45
N VAL A 290 -15.62 17.75 11.01
CA VAL A 290 -16.33 19.00 10.70
C VAL A 290 -17.60 19.03 11.54
N PHE A 291 -17.78 20.12 12.27
CA PHE A 291 -18.96 20.32 13.11
C PHE A 291 -20.06 21.05 12.34
N VAL A 292 -21.33 20.85 12.73
CA VAL A 292 -22.49 21.42 12.04
C VAL A 292 -22.46 22.95 11.90
N ASP A 293 -21.91 23.66 12.88
CA ASP A 293 -21.77 25.12 12.89
C ASP A 293 -20.50 25.62 12.18
N GLU A 294 -19.70 24.72 11.60
CA GLU A 294 -18.58 25.06 10.70
C GLU A 294 -19.00 25.05 9.22
N VAL A 295 -20.22 24.60 8.90
CA VAL A 295 -20.76 24.57 7.52
C VAL A 295 -21.48 25.87 7.23
N THR A 296 -21.06 26.58 6.18
CA THR A 296 -21.64 27.88 5.81
C THR A 296 -22.76 27.74 4.76
N GLU A 297 -23.50 28.82 4.50
CA GLU A 297 -24.50 28.84 3.42
C GLU A 297 -23.85 28.77 2.03
N GLU A 298 -22.65 29.34 1.88
CA GLU A 298 -21.85 29.24 0.66
C GLU A 298 -21.42 27.79 0.40
N ASP A 299 -21.07 27.05 1.45
CA ASP A 299 -20.77 25.62 1.32
C ASP A 299 -21.98 24.84 0.81
N LYS A 300 -23.19 25.12 1.34
CA LYS A 300 -24.43 24.47 0.90
C LYS A 300 -24.78 24.81 -0.54
N ALA A 301 -24.67 26.07 -0.92
CA ALA A 301 -24.98 26.55 -2.28
C ALA A 301 -23.92 26.11 -3.30
N GLY A 302 -22.67 25.91 -2.88
CA GLY A 302 -21.53 25.60 -3.73
C GLY A 302 -21.29 24.11 -4.00
N ALA A 303 -22.31 23.25 -3.86
CA ALA A 303 -22.17 21.83 -4.12
C ALA A 303 -21.83 21.57 -5.61
N THR A 304 -20.93 20.63 -5.87
CA THR A 304 -20.46 20.29 -7.22
C THR A 304 -20.45 18.78 -7.45
N THR A 305 -20.49 18.34 -8.70
CA THR A 305 -20.26 16.93 -9.04
C THR A 305 -18.77 16.68 -9.28
N ARG A 306 -18.35 15.40 -9.24
CA ARG A 306 -16.96 15.04 -9.57
C ARG A 306 -16.60 15.41 -11.02
N ILE A 307 -17.56 15.33 -11.94
CA ILE A 307 -17.34 15.65 -13.35
C ILE A 307 -17.19 17.16 -13.54
N ASP A 308 -18.04 17.96 -12.90
CA ASP A 308 -17.97 19.43 -13.01
C ASP A 308 -16.69 19.96 -12.37
N TRP A 309 -16.32 19.44 -11.20
CA TRP A 309 -15.03 19.75 -10.59
C TRP A 309 -13.86 19.41 -11.52
N LEU A 310 -13.87 18.22 -12.14
CA LEU A 310 -12.83 17.82 -13.08
C LEU A 310 -12.76 18.74 -14.30
N LYS A 311 -13.90 19.09 -14.89
CA LYS A 311 -13.99 20.00 -16.04
C LYS A 311 -13.44 21.39 -15.71
N SER A 312 -13.58 21.85 -14.47
CA SER A 312 -13.04 23.15 -14.04
C SER A 312 -11.52 23.12 -13.75
N GLN A 313 -10.87 21.95 -13.76
CA GLN A 313 -9.42 21.85 -13.53
C GLN A 313 -8.61 22.01 -14.82
N SER A 314 -7.32 22.34 -14.67
CA SER A 314 -6.38 22.29 -15.79
C SER A 314 -6.23 20.87 -16.34
N GLN A 315 -5.86 20.73 -17.62
CA GLN A 315 -5.62 19.43 -18.24
C GLN A 315 -4.56 18.59 -17.50
N ALA A 316 -3.53 19.24 -16.92
CA ALA A 316 -2.53 18.58 -16.12
C ALA A 316 -3.13 17.92 -14.87
N THR A 317 -4.02 18.64 -14.16
CA THR A 317 -4.73 18.09 -12.99
C THR A 317 -5.75 17.03 -13.40
N GLN A 318 -6.47 17.22 -14.51
CA GLN A 318 -7.37 16.19 -15.06
C GLN A 318 -6.61 14.89 -15.34
N LYS A 319 -5.44 14.99 -16.00
CA LYS A 319 -4.57 13.83 -16.29
C LYS A 319 -4.08 13.18 -15.00
N ALA A 320 -3.66 13.97 -14.02
CA ALA A 320 -3.18 13.47 -12.73
C ALA A 320 -4.26 12.66 -11.98
N VAL A 321 -5.51 13.16 -11.94
CA VAL A 321 -6.64 12.48 -11.28
C VAL A 321 -7.12 11.26 -12.08
N LEU A 322 -7.20 11.37 -13.41
CA LEU A 322 -7.77 10.32 -14.26
C LEU A 322 -6.77 9.22 -14.63
N GLY A 323 -5.48 9.51 -14.54
CA GLY A 323 -4.37 8.59 -14.81
C GLY A 323 -4.14 8.27 -16.29
N HIS A 324 -4.84 8.93 -17.23
CA HIS A 324 -4.74 8.60 -18.66
C HIS A 324 -5.20 9.76 -19.57
N ASN A 325 -4.44 10.08 -20.63
CA ASN A 325 -4.78 11.15 -21.58
C ASN A 325 -6.14 10.92 -22.23
N LYS A 326 -6.44 9.70 -22.70
CA LYS A 326 -7.74 9.41 -23.33
C LYS A 326 -8.94 9.60 -22.41
N LYS A 327 -8.74 9.50 -21.09
CA LYS A 327 -9.81 9.82 -20.12
C LYS A 327 -10.01 11.34 -20.01
N VAL A 328 -8.96 12.13 -20.19
CA VAL A 328 -9.05 13.59 -20.28
C VAL A 328 -9.86 13.98 -21.52
N SER A 329 -9.55 13.41 -22.68
CA SER A 329 -10.32 13.65 -23.91
C SER A 329 -11.76 13.18 -23.77
N ALA A 330 -11.99 12.00 -23.19
CA ALA A 330 -13.34 11.50 -22.93
C ALA A 330 -14.13 12.41 -21.97
N LEU A 331 -13.48 13.04 -21.00
CA LEU A 331 -14.10 14.03 -20.12
C LEU A 331 -14.50 15.29 -20.91
N GLN A 332 -13.61 15.79 -21.76
CA GLN A 332 -13.83 17.00 -22.57
C GLN A 332 -14.96 16.79 -23.59
N GLN A 333 -15.04 15.60 -24.19
CA GLN A 333 -16.09 15.22 -25.14
C GLN A 333 -17.39 14.74 -24.46
N GLY A 334 -17.47 14.76 -23.12
CA GLY A 334 -18.68 14.40 -22.38
C GLY A 334 -18.97 12.90 -22.27
N HIS A 335 -18.02 12.04 -22.62
CA HIS A 335 -18.14 10.57 -22.57
C HIS A 335 -17.77 9.97 -21.20
N LEU A 336 -17.06 10.71 -20.35
CA LEU A 336 -16.66 10.24 -19.02
C LEU A 336 -17.77 10.46 -17.98
N THR A 337 -18.13 9.41 -17.27
CA THR A 337 -19.07 9.47 -16.12
C THR A 337 -18.33 9.31 -14.79
N GLN A 338 -18.99 9.67 -13.67
CA GLN A 338 -18.40 9.57 -12.34
C GLN A 338 -17.86 8.16 -12.02
N GLY A 339 -18.60 7.10 -12.38
CA GLY A 339 -18.19 5.72 -12.14
C GLY A 339 -16.94 5.29 -12.92
N MET A 340 -16.55 6.03 -13.96
CA MET A 340 -15.39 5.74 -14.80
C MET A 340 -14.09 6.39 -14.28
N ILE A 341 -14.18 7.30 -13.30
CA ILE A 341 -13.02 8.05 -12.79
C ILE A 341 -11.96 7.11 -12.22
N ALA A 342 -12.35 6.14 -11.38
CA ALA A 342 -11.42 5.19 -10.78
C ALA A 342 -11.11 3.97 -11.66
N THR A 343 -11.81 3.80 -12.79
CA THR A 343 -11.64 2.63 -13.67
C THR A 343 -10.39 2.79 -14.55
N PRO A 344 -9.45 1.83 -14.55
CA PRO A 344 -8.30 1.85 -15.44
C PRO A 344 -8.72 1.88 -16.91
N TRP A 345 -7.96 2.60 -17.75
CA TRP A 345 -8.28 2.74 -19.18
C TRP A 345 -8.45 1.39 -19.89
N LYS A 346 -7.59 0.40 -19.58
CA LYS A 346 -7.67 -0.96 -20.15
C LYS A 346 -9.03 -1.64 -19.98
N HIS A 347 -9.78 -1.30 -18.93
CA HIS A 347 -11.13 -1.83 -18.70
C HIS A 347 -12.22 -0.90 -19.24
N LEU A 348 -11.93 0.40 -19.35
CA LEU A 348 -12.86 1.41 -19.84
C LEU A 348 -12.97 1.44 -21.36
N GLU A 349 -11.84 1.28 -22.08
CA GLU A 349 -11.81 1.36 -23.54
C GLU A 349 -12.78 0.37 -24.22
N PRO A 350 -12.85 -0.92 -23.85
CA PRO A 350 -13.81 -1.83 -24.44
C PRO A 350 -15.27 -1.44 -24.15
N VAL A 351 -15.53 -0.84 -22.98
CA VAL A 351 -16.87 -0.37 -22.60
C VAL A 351 -17.29 0.82 -23.47
N LEU A 352 -16.39 1.76 -23.73
CA LEU A 352 -16.67 2.93 -24.57
C LEU A 352 -16.86 2.53 -26.04
N LYS A 353 -16.02 1.62 -26.56
CA LYS A 353 -16.19 1.07 -27.92
C LYS A 353 -17.55 0.40 -28.11
N ARG A 354 -18.00 -0.41 -27.13
CA ARG A 354 -19.33 -1.03 -27.14
C ARG A 354 -20.48 -0.02 -27.14
N LYS A 355 -20.23 1.20 -26.65
CA LYS A 355 -21.19 2.32 -26.69
C LYS A 355 -21.11 3.14 -27.99
N GLY A 356 -20.33 2.69 -28.98
CA GLY A 356 -20.17 3.37 -30.27
C GLY A 356 -19.23 4.57 -30.25
N ILE A 357 -18.42 4.72 -29.19
CA ILE A 357 -17.46 5.84 -29.09
C ILE A 357 -16.16 5.43 -29.78
N ASP A 358 -15.69 6.25 -30.73
CA ASP A 358 -14.38 6.08 -31.33
C ASP A 358 -13.29 6.44 -30.32
N THR A 359 -12.61 5.43 -29.79
CA THR A 359 -11.54 5.64 -28.81
C THR A 359 -10.17 5.89 -29.45
N ALA A 360 -10.07 5.84 -30.79
CA ALA A 360 -8.86 6.24 -31.51
C ALA A 360 -8.77 7.77 -31.62
N SER A 361 -9.92 8.45 -31.69
CA SER A 361 -10.03 9.92 -31.66
C SER A 361 -10.00 10.53 -30.25
N LEU A 362 -9.86 9.70 -29.21
CA LEU A 362 -9.69 10.11 -27.80
C LEU A 362 -8.22 10.20 -27.39
#